data_AF-A0A4P6MLR4-F1
#
_entry.id   AF-A0A4P6MLR4-F1
#
_cell.length_a   1.000
_cell.length_b   1.000
_cell.length_c   1.000
_cell.angle_alpha   90.00
_cell.angle_beta   90.00
_cell.angle_gamma   90.00
#
_symmetry.space_group_name_H-M   'P 1'
#
loop_
_entity.id
_entity.type
_entity.pdbx_description
1 polymer ?
#
loop_
_entity_poly.entity_id
_entity_poly.type
_entity_poly.pdbx_seq_one_letter_code
_entity_poly.pdbx_strand_id
1 'polypeptide(L)'
;MTLQDDLLSMVQTRLDPKAQAYAGGEAGLPERWAGYASASSAERLFAARAEMDVLERYLPEAAENLAKVIVDVALIESPTYGTCRVFARQIGGKIYPAWSRLPKKHADTRHVAVWTLFAERAPQVLKWLHTDLMDGLTDLYQFGGFKSSAFLTTMEREIDTYAEQAWFDDFANQNNISEIVEVLASGGGGYLLLDLSEDRTADLNPMAWFVDVKSPGEPERVPLYAYLDTWLTISLTE
;
A
#
# COMPACT_ATOMS: atom_id res chain seq x y z
N MET A 1 10.93 28.17 -6.75
CA MET A 1 10.84 26.70 -6.79
C MET A 1 9.75 26.32 -5.82
N THR A 2 8.73 25.63 -6.32
CA THR A 2 7.55 25.22 -5.53
C THR A 2 7.78 23.81 -4.96
N LEU A 3 7.06 23.45 -3.90
CA LEU A 3 7.09 22.09 -3.34
C LEU A 3 6.71 21.02 -4.38
N GLN A 4 5.87 21.39 -5.36
CA GLN A 4 5.52 20.54 -6.48
C GLN A 4 6.70 20.29 -7.44
N ASP A 5 7.54 21.30 -7.68
CA ASP A 5 8.78 21.14 -8.48
C ASP A 5 9.76 20.21 -7.75
N ASP A 6 9.88 20.36 -6.43
CA ASP A 6 10.73 19.50 -5.59
C ASP A 6 10.23 18.06 -5.59
N LEU A 7 8.91 17.84 -5.43
CA LEU A 7 8.29 16.52 -5.51
C LEU A 7 8.52 15.86 -6.88
N LEU A 8 8.35 16.62 -7.96
CA LEU A 8 8.59 16.12 -9.31
C LEU A 8 10.05 15.71 -9.49
N SER A 9 11.00 16.54 -9.04
CA SER A 9 12.43 16.24 -9.08
C SER A 9 12.77 14.96 -8.29
N MET A 10 12.18 14.78 -7.10
CA MET A 10 12.36 13.56 -6.31
C MET A 10 11.82 12.32 -7.03
N VAL A 11 10.67 12.43 -7.69
CA VAL A 11 10.06 11.33 -8.44
C VAL A 11 10.86 11.02 -9.70
N GLN A 12 11.38 12.02 -10.40
CA GLN A 12 12.29 11.83 -11.53
C GLN A 12 13.57 11.10 -11.12
N THR A 13 14.09 11.41 -9.93
CA THR A 13 15.32 10.78 -9.42
C THR A 13 15.09 9.34 -8.94
N ARG A 14 13.97 9.07 -8.27
CA ARG A 14 13.75 7.80 -7.54
C ARG A 14 12.85 6.81 -8.26
N LEU A 15 11.97 7.28 -9.15
CA LEU A 15 10.91 6.47 -9.73
C LEU A 15 11.04 6.36 -11.24
N ASP A 16 10.99 7.49 -11.95
CA ASP A 16 11.02 7.52 -13.41
C ASP A 16 11.60 8.86 -13.91
N PRO A 17 12.81 8.89 -14.51
CA PRO A 17 13.43 10.11 -15.02
C PRO A 17 12.61 10.88 -16.06
N LYS A 18 11.61 10.24 -16.66
CA LYS A 18 10.69 10.85 -17.64
C LYS A 18 9.38 11.32 -17.02
N ALA A 19 9.25 11.26 -15.69
CA ALA A 19 8.07 11.74 -15.00
C ALA A 19 7.86 13.25 -15.24
N GLN A 20 6.61 13.68 -15.35
CA GLN A 20 6.22 15.07 -15.56
C GLN A 20 5.01 15.43 -14.69
N ALA A 21 4.82 16.73 -14.42
CA ALA A 21 3.58 17.17 -13.78
C ALA A 21 2.37 16.75 -14.63
N TYR A 22 1.31 16.26 -14.00
CA TYR A 22 0.10 15.85 -14.70
C TYR A 22 -0.51 17.05 -15.44
N ALA A 23 -0.71 16.90 -16.76
CA ALA A 23 -1.11 18.00 -17.64
C ALA A 23 -2.61 18.00 -17.97
N GLY A 24 -3.37 17.04 -17.42
CA GLY A 24 -4.77 16.82 -17.79
C GLY A 24 -4.90 15.89 -18.99
N GLY A 25 -5.95 15.06 -19.02
CA GLY A 25 -6.33 14.30 -20.20
C GLY A 25 -6.44 12.78 -20.03
N GLU A 26 -6.14 12.21 -18.86
CA GLU A 26 -6.37 10.78 -18.66
C GLU A 26 -7.85 10.51 -18.37
N ALA A 27 -8.52 9.82 -19.30
CA ALA A 27 -9.86 9.30 -19.06
C ALA A 27 -9.80 8.22 -17.96
N GLY A 28 -10.61 8.36 -16.92
CA GLY A 28 -10.72 7.36 -15.85
C GLY A 28 -10.06 7.71 -14.52
N LEU A 29 -9.49 8.91 -14.36
CA LEU A 29 -9.11 9.40 -13.03
C LEU A 29 -10.36 9.57 -12.14
N PRO A 30 -10.26 9.24 -10.84
CA PRO A 30 -11.25 9.64 -9.86
C PRO A 30 -11.48 11.16 -9.93
N GLU A 31 -12.74 11.59 -9.89
CA GLU A 31 -13.13 13.00 -10.06
C GLU A 31 -12.36 13.97 -9.16
N ARG A 32 -12.16 13.56 -7.91
CA ARG A 32 -11.35 14.28 -6.90
C ARG A 32 -9.86 14.40 -7.25
N TRP A 33 -9.26 13.44 -7.96
CA TRP A 33 -7.86 13.54 -8.39
C TRP A 33 -7.76 14.53 -9.55
N ALA A 34 -8.71 14.51 -10.49
CA ALA A 34 -8.72 15.43 -11.62
C ALA A 34 -8.66 16.91 -11.17
N GLY A 35 -9.24 17.23 -10.00
CA GLY A 35 -9.17 18.56 -9.40
C GLY A 35 -7.79 18.96 -8.85
N TYR A 36 -6.89 18.02 -8.57
CA TYR A 36 -5.60 18.31 -7.91
C TYR A 36 -4.67 19.13 -8.81
N ALA A 37 -4.75 18.99 -10.13
CA ALA A 37 -3.91 19.73 -11.06
C ALA A 37 -4.16 21.25 -11.02
N SER A 38 -5.40 21.65 -10.74
CA SER A 38 -5.83 23.05 -10.68
C SER A 38 -6.03 23.59 -9.26
N ALA A 39 -6.09 22.70 -8.26
CA ALA A 39 -6.32 23.06 -6.87
C ALA A 39 -5.06 23.68 -6.23
N SER A 40 -5.27 24.59 -5.28
CA SER A 40 -4.22 25.08 -4.38
C SER A 40 -3.73 23.97 -3.45
N SER A 41 -2.53 24.13 -2.86
CA SER A 41 -2.00 23.15 -1.90
C SER A 41 -2.94 22.92 -0.72
N ALA A 42 -3.60 23.97 -0.21
CA ALA A 42 -4.57 23.84 0.88
C ALA A 42 -5.78 22.97 0.50
N GLU A 43 -6.32 23.15 -0.72
CA GLU A 43 -7.44 22.34 -1.22
C GLU A 43 -7.03 20.87 -1.42
N ARG A 44 -5.83 20.61 -1.95
CA ARG A 44 -5.30 19.25 -2.10
C ARG A 44 -5.08 18.57 -0.75
N LEU A 45 -4.55 19.29 0.22
CA LEU A 45 -4.37 18.80 1.59
C LEU A 45 -5.71 18.48 2.25
N PHE A 46 -6.69 19.36 2.10
CA PHE A 46 -8.03 19.13 2.63
C PHE A 46 -8.66 17.88 2.02
N ALA A 47 -8.61 17.75 0.69
CA ALA A 47 -9.13 16.58 -0.01
C ALA A 47 -8.41 15.30 0.40
N ALA A 48 -7.07 15.32 0.46
CA ALA A 48 -6.27 14.19 0.91
C ALA A 48 -6.62 13.77 2.34
N ARG A 49 -6.81 14.72 3.27
CA ARG A 49 -7.20 14.42 4.66
C ARG A 49 -8.60 13.84 4.77
N ALA A 50 -9.57 14.38 4.03
CA ALA A 50 -10.93 13.84 4.01
C ALA A 50 -10.98 12.38 3.52
N GLU A 51 -10.06 11.97 2.64
CA GLU A 51 -9.92 10.57 2.24
C GLU A 51 -9.34 9.69 3.37
N MET A 52 -8.54 10.26 4.27
CA MET A 52 -7.97 9.55 5.43
C MET A 52 -8.98 9.36 6.56
N ASP A 53 -9.98 10.23 6.71
CA ASP A 53 -11.00 10.07 7.76
C ASP A 53 -11.74 8.72 7.62
N VAL A 54 -11.83 8.19 6.39
CA VAL A 54 -12.44 6.87 6.15
C VAL A 54 -11.55 5.71 6.65
N LEU A 55 -10.25 5.93 6.79
CA LEU A 55 -9.31 4.97 7.39
C LEU A 55 -9.43 4.88 8.91
N GLU A 56 -9.83 5.97 9.57
CA GLU A 56 -9.83 6.07 11.05
C GLU A 56 -10.56 4.90 11.72
N ARG A 57 -11.62 4.39 11.08
CA ARG A 57 -12.39 3.25 11.57
C ARG A 57 -11.57 1.95 11.66
N TYR A 58 -10.58 1.77 10.81
CA TYR A 58 -9.85 0.50 10.64
C TYR A 58 -8.37 0.61 11.00
N LEU A 59 -7.76 1.77 10.78
CA LEU A 59 -6.36 2.10 10.99
C LEU A 59 -6.26 3.48 11.67
N PRO A 60 -6.78 3.64 12.90
CA PRO A 60 -6.88 4.92 13.58
C PRO A 60 -5.53 5.60 13.79
N GLU A 61 -4.50 4.87 14.21
CA GLU A 61 -3.18 5.46 14.50
C GLU A 61 -2.52 5.94 13.21
N ALA A 62 -2.60 5.15 12.14
CA ALA A 62 -2.06 5.51 10.84
C ALA A 62 -2.78 6.73 10.27
N ALA A 63 -4.11 6.80 10.36
CA ALA A 63 -4.90 7.94 9.90
C ALA A 63 -4.49 9.24 10.63
N GLU A 64 -4.38 9.18 11.97
CA GLU A 64 -3.96 10.33 12.79
C GLU A 64 -2.55 10.80 12.43
N ASN A 65 -1.59 9.87 12.32
CA ASN A 65 -0.19 10.22 12.02
C ASN A 65 -0.01 10.70 10.59
N LEU A 66 -0.74 10.13 9.64
CA LEU A 66 -0.70 10.53 8.25
C LEU A 66 -1.17 11.98 8.06
N ALA A 67 -2.24 12.37 8.74
CA ALA A 67 -2.75 13.74 8.70
C ALA A 67 -1.74 14.78 9.22
N LYS A 68 -0.86 14.39 10.15
CA LYS A 68 0.20 15.23 10.73
C LYS A 68 1.40 15.41 9.80
N VAL A 69 1.76 14.38 9.03
CA VAL A 69 3.00 14.41 8.24
C VAL A 69 2.81 14.83 6.79
N ILE A 70 1.61 14.69 6.20
CA ILE A 70 1.37 15.17 4.83
C ILE A 70 1.38 16.71 4.82
N VAL A 71 2.25 17.28 3.98
CA VAL A 71 2.38 18.74 3.79
C VAL A 71 1.98 19.22 2.40
N ASP A 72 1.87 18.32 1.41
CA ASP A 72 1.21 18.60 0.12
C ASP A 72 0.94 17.29 -0.63
N VAL A 73 0.14 17.37 -1.70
CA VAL A 73 -0.10 16.26 -2.62
C VAL A 73 -0.05 16.78 -4.05
N ALA A 74 0.53 16.04 -4.99
CA ALA A 74 0.59 16.40 -6.40
C ALA A 74 0.22 15.22 -7.30
N LEU A 75 -0.21 15.50 -8.53
CA LEU A 75 -0.33 14.48 -9.58
C LEU A 75 0.86 14.56 -10.54
N ILE A 76 1.40 13.40 -10.87
CA ILE A 76 2.56 13.23 -11.73
C ILE A 76 2.25 12.11 -12.73
N GLU A 77 2.56 12.34 -14.00
CA GLU A 77 2.52 11.30 -15.03
C GLU A 77 3.89 10.64 -15.17
N SER A 78 3.90 9.32 -15.24
CA SER A 78 5.08 8.52 -15.56
C SER A 78 4.77 7.61 -16.74
N PRO A 79 5.62 7.56 -17.78
CA PRO A 79 5.46 6.59 -18.87
C PRO A 79 5.47 5.14 -18.39
N THR A 80 6.25 4.85 -17.35
CA THR A 80 6.38 3.50 -16.78
C THR A 80 5.14 3.13 -15.95
N TYR A 81 4.57 4.10 -15.24
CA TYR A 81 3.64 3.83 -14.15
C TYR A 81 2.23 4.42 -14.32
N GLY A 82 1.99 5.22 -15.35
CA GLY A 82 0.74 5.96 -15.55
C GLY A 82 0.66 7.20 -14.67
N THR A 83 -0.56 7.67 -14.40
CA THR A 83 -0.77 8.77 -13.45
C THR A 83 -0.59 8.30 -12.02
N CYS A 84 0.32 8.97 -11.33
CA CYS A 84 0.67 8.77 -9.93
C CYS A 84 0.19 9.97 -9.10
N ARG A 85 -0.30 9.70 -7.89
CA ARG A 85 -0.50 10.71 -6.86
C ARG A 85 0.65 10.68 -5.88
N VAL A 86 1.30 11.79 -5.62
CA VAL A 86 2.50 11.88 -4.78
C VAL A 86 2.24 12.74 -3.57
N PHE A 87 2.32 12.14 -2.39
CA PHE A 87 2.24 12.79 -1.09
C PHE A 87 3.63 13.27 -0.66
N ALA A 88 3.76 14.56 -0.36
CA ALA A 88 4.90 15.10 0.36
C ALA A 88 4.70 14.84 1.86
N ARG A 89 5.61 14.07 2.47
CA ARG A 89 5.60 13.77 3.90
C ARG A 89 6.76 14.46 4.59
N GLN A 90 6.50 15.16 5.68
CA GLN A 90 7.53 15.77 6.51
C GLN A 90 7.82 14.88 7.72
N ILE A 91 8.99 14.25 7.74
CA ILE A 91 9.48 13.39 8.82
C ILE A 91 10.85 13.90 9.25
N GLY A 92 11.06 14.15 10.55
CA GLY A 92 12.33 14.67 11.06
C GLY A 92 12.80 15.97 10.40
N GLY A 93 11.87 16.81 9.92
CA GLY A 93 12.16 18.07 9.21
C GLY A 93 12.59 17.91 7.74
N LYS A 94 12.57 16.69 7.19
CA LYS A 94 12.88 16.41 5.78
C LYS A 94 11.62 15.99 5.02
N ILE A 95 11.58 16.30 3.73
CA ILE A 95 10.48 15.92 2.83
C ILE A 95 10.80 14.60 2.13
N TYR A 96 9.87 13.66 2.22
CA TYR A 96 9.92 12.35 1.56
C TYR A 96 8.69 12.19 0.67
N PRO A 97 8.85 11.77 -0.60
CA PRO A 97 7.72 11.42 -1.44
C PRO A 97 7.19 10.04 -1.03
N ALA A 98 5.87 9.90 -0.98
CA ALA A 98 5.18 8.63 -1.10
C ALA A 98 4.29 8.70 -2.33
N TRP A 99 4.45 7.78 -3.27
CA TRP A 99 3.64 7.77 -4.48
C TRP A 99 2.64 6.63 -4.48
N SER A 100 1.47 6.96 -4.97
CA SER A 100 0.35 6.11 -5.29
C SER A 100 0.24 5.97 -6.79
N ARG A 101 -0.24 4.82 -7.27
CA ARG A 101 -0.63 4.65 -8.67
C ARG A 101 -2.12 4.38 -8.73
N LEU A 102 -2.79 4.84 -9.78
CA LEU A 102 -4.05 4.21 -10.14
C LEU A 102 -3.77 2.72 -10.39
N PRO A 103 -4.49 1.80 -9.73
CA PRO A 103 -4.58 0.44 -10.19
C PRO A 103 -4.99 0.49 -11.67
N LYS A 104 -4.07 0.09 -12.55
CA LYS A 104 -4.46 -0.22 -13.92
C LYS A 104 -5.41 -1.39 -13.80
N LYS A 105 -6.72 -1.12 -13.89
CA LYS A 105 -7.77 -2.07 -13.53
C LYS A 105 -7.52 -3.50 -14.02
N HIS A 106 -6.80 -3.74 -15.12
CA HIS A 106 -6.54 -5.09 -15.62
C HIS A 106 -5.21 -5.30 -16.41
N ALA A 107 -4.05 -4.80 -15.96
CA ALA A 107 -2.86 -4.80 -16.84
C ALA A 107 -1.92 -6.03 -16.82
N ASP A 108 -2.00 -6.98 -15.88
CA ASP A 108 -1.10 -8.15 -15.90
C ASP A 108 -1.83 -9.45 -15.51
N THR A 109 -1.78 -10.45 -16.40
CA THR A 109 -2.41 -11.77 -16.24
C THR A 109 -1.85 -12.54 -15.03
N ARG A 110 -0.61 -12.25 -14.61
CA ARG A 110 0.02 -12.85 -13.44
C ARG A 110 -0.60 -12.40 -12.11
N HIS A 111 -1.27 -11.26 -12.08
CA HIS A 111 -1.99 -10.78 -10.90
C HIS A 111 -3.41 -11.32 -10.83
N VAL A 112 -3.95 -11.83 -11.93
CA VAL A 112 -5.36 -12.25 -11.99
C VAL A 112 -5.66 -13.36 -11.00
N ALA A 113 -4.81 -14.39 -10.87
CA ALA A 113 -5.09 -15.49 -9.94
C ALA A 113 -5.06 -15.07 -8.46
N VAL A 114 -4.03 -14.33 -8.04
CA VAL A 114 -3.92 -13.81 -6.66
C VAL A 114 -5.04 -12.82 -6.38
N TRP A 115 -5.36 -11.96 -7.35
CA TRP A 115 -6.45 -11.01 -7.22
C TRP A 115 -7.82 -11.70 -7.15
N THR A 116 -8.06 -12.73 -7.95
CA THR A 116 -9.28 -13.54 -7.87
C THR A 116 -9.41 -14.18 -6.49
N LEU A 117 -8.35 -14.82 -5.99
CA LEU A 117 -8.32 -15.38 -4.64
C LEU A 117 -8.65 -14.32 -3.58
N PHE A 118 -8.00 -13.15 -3.66
CA PHE A 118 -8.20 -12.05 -2.73
C PHE A 118 -9.63 -11.48 -2.82
N ALA A 119 -10.14 -11.22 -4.02
CA ALA A 119 -11.47 -10.66 -4.24
C ALA A 119 -12.59 -11.62 -3.77
N GLU A 120 -12.39 -12.93 -3.94
CA GLU A 120 -13.35 -13.94 -3.53
C GLU A 120 -13.33 -14.17 -2.01
N ARG A 121 -12.15 -14.28 -1.39
CA ARG A 121 -12.01 -14.83 -0.03
C ARG A 121 -11.53 -13.83 1.02
N ALA A 122 -10.97 -12.68 0.65
CA ALA A 122 -10.44 -11.75 1.64
C ALA A 122 -11.56 -11.07 2.45
N PRO A 123 -11.26 -10.65 3.71
CA PRO A 123 -12.16 -9.84 4.53
C PRO A 123 -12.72 -8.64 3.77
N GLN A 124 -14.02 -8.36 3.92
CA GLN A 124 -14.68 -7.26 3.18
C GLN A 124 -13.98 -5.91 3.36
N VAL A 125 -13.46 -5.64 4.57
CA VAL A 125 -12.70 -4.42 4.86
C VAL A 125 -11.41 -4.35 4.04
N LEU A 126 -10.67 -5.45 3.93
CA LEU A 126 -9.46 -5.48 3.12
C LEU A 126 -9.76 -5.31 1.64
N LYS A 127 -10.83 -5.94 1.15
CA LYS A 127 -11.28 -5.77 -0.23
C LYS A 127 -11.59 -4.31 -0.51
N TRP A 128 -12.42 -3.68 0.31
CA TRP A 128 -12.74 -2.26 0.24
C TRP A 128 -11.48 -1.37 0.28
N LEU A 129 -10.52 -1.66 1.17
CA LEU A 129 -9.24 -0.96 1.21
C LEU A 129 -8.47 -1.08 -0.12
N HIS A 130 -8.48 -2.25 -0.76
CA HIS A 130 -7.75 -2.46 -2.02
C HIS A 130 -8.50 -1.98 -3.27
N THR A 131 -9.84 -2.01 -3.26
CA THR A 131 -10.69 -1.71 -4.42
C THR A 131 -11.22 -0.29 -4.46
N ASP A 132 -11.39 0.34 -3.31
CA ASP A 132 -11.95 1.68 -3.24
C ASP A 132 -10.87 2.62 -2.75
N LEU A 133 -10.18 2.25 -1.66
CA LEU A 133 -9.17 3.12 -1.09
C LEU A 133 -7.90 3.18 -1.96
N MET A 134 -7.24 2.06 -2.21
CA MET A 134 -6.04 2.03 -3.04
C MET A 134 -6.33 2.21 -4.53
N ASP A 135 -7.58 2.02 -4.98
CA ASP A 135 -8.08 2.40 -6.32
C ASP A 135 -8.48 3.88 -6.41
N GLY A 136 -7.66 4.72 -5.79
CA GLY A 136 -7.69 6.15 -5.98
C GLY A 136 -8.43 6.98 -4.91
N LEU A 137 -8.79 6.46 -3.72
CA LEU A 137 -9.13 7.29 -2.54
C LEU A 137 -7.87 7.57 -1.69
N THR A 138 -7.16 6.58 -1.18
CA THR A 138 -5.92 6.68 -0.37
C THR A 138 -5.05 5.47 -0.63
N ASP A 139 -3.81 5.68 -1.03
CA ASP A 139 -2.92 4.57 -1.32
C ASP A 139 -1.85 4.48 -0.26
N LEU A 140 -2.03 3.47 0.59
CA LEU A 140 -1.14 3.23 1.70
C LEU A 140 0.16 2.52 1.27
N TYR A 141 0.34 2.26 -0.03
CA TYR A 141 1.35 1.36 -0.59
C TYR A 141 2.82 1.64 -0.21
N GLN A 142 3.12 2.86 0.24
CA GLN A 142 4.46 3.31 0.62
C GLN A 142 4.60 3.60 2.12
N PHE A 143 3.54 3.37 2.90
CA PHE A 143 3.61 3.41 4.34
C PHE A 143 3.83 1.98 4.83
N GLY A 144 4.89 1.77 5.59
CA GLY A 144 5.17 0.52 6.29
C GLY A 144 5.35 -0.72 5.41
N GLY A 145 5.35 -0.58 4.08
CA GLY A 145 5.39 -1.69 3.16
C GLY A 145 4.05 -2.39 2.92
N PHE A 146 2.91 -1.75 3.24
CA PHE A 146 1.59 -2.32 2.92
C PHE A 146 1.44 -2.48 1.39
N LYS A 147 1.11 -3.67 0.90
CA LYS A 147 1.06 -3.95 -0.55
C LYS A 147 -0.28 -3.52 -1.14
N SER A 148 -0.26 -2.94 -2.34
CA SER A 148 -1.48 -2.69 -3.10
C SER A 148 -1.88 -3.91 -3.92
N SER A 149 -3.09 -3.91 -4.47
CA SER A 149 -3.62 -5.00 -5.29
C SER A 149 -2.70 -5.38 -6.46
N ALA A 150 -1.97 -4.41 -7.00
CA ALA A 150 -1.00 -4.59 -8.08
C ALA A 150 0.32 -5.26 -7.64
N PHE A 151 0.56 -5.42 -6.35
CA PHE A 151 1.79 -6.02 -5.81
C PHE A 151 1.51 -7.18 -4.84
N LEU A 152 0.24 -7.51 -4.58
CA LEU A 152 -0.11 -8.71 -3.84
C LEU A 152 0.51 -9.93 -4.54
N THR A 153 1.28 -10.68 -3.76
CA THR A 153 1.90 -11.94 -4.15
C THR A 153 1.58 -12.99 -3.11
N THR A 154 1.62 -14.26 -3.50
CA THR A 154 1.49 -15.37 -2.55
C THR A 154 2.87 -15.74 -2.03
N MET A 155 2.92 -16.39 -0.87
CA MET A 155 4.16 -16.90 -0.28
C MET A 155 4.89 -17.84 -1.23
N GLU A 156 4.16 -18.68 -1.98
CA GLU A 156 4.72 -19.53 -3.04
C GLU A 156 5.47 -18.73 -4.12
N ARG A 157 4.96 -17.55 -4.50
CA ARG A 157 5.61 -16.73 -5.54
C ARG A 157 6.83 -15.98 -5.04
N GLU A 158 6.90 -15.77 -3.73
CA GLU A 158 8.03 -15.15 -3.03
C GLU A 158 8.87 -16.21 -2.31
N ILE A 159 8.88 -17.47 -2.80
CA ILE A 159 9.50 -18.60 -2.10
C ILE A 159 10.96 -18.35 -1.73
N ASP A 160 11.72 -17.66 -2.58
CA ASP A 160 13.13 -17.32 -2.34
C ASP A 160 13.32 -16.45 -1.08
N THR A 161 12.30 -15.69 -0.67
CA THR A 161 12.30 -14.90 0.57
C THR A 161 12.27 -15.79 1.81
N TYR A 162 11.64 -16.96 1.73
CA TYR A 162 11.30 -17.80 2.88
C TYR A 162 12.06 -19.12 2.91
N ALA A 163 12.50 -19.65 1.76
CA ALA A 163 13.04 -21.00 1.62
C ALA A 163 14.31 -21.26 2.45
N GLU A 164 15.06 -20.22 2.80
CA GLU A 164 16.27 -20.33 3.63
C GLU A 164 15.96 -20.36 5.14
N GLN A 165 14.71 -20.14 5.54
CA GLN A 165 14.31 -20.12 6.95
C GLN A 165 14.12 -21.54 7.49
N ALA A 166 14.68 -21.81 8.67
CA ALA A 166 14.66 -23.15 9.28
C ALA A 166 13.24 -23.70 9.54
N TRP A 167 12.25 -22.82 9.70
CA TRP A 167 10.85 -23.19 9.92
C TRP A 167 10.06 -23.42 8.62
N PHE A 168 10.59 -23.03 7.47
CA PHE A 168 9.82 -22.94 6.22
C PHE A 168 9.29 -24.28 5.75
N ASP A 169 10.11 -25.33 5.75
CA ASP A 169 9.71 -26.66 5.29
C ASP A 169 8.52 -27.20 6.10
N ASP A 170 8.59 -27.10 7.43
CA ASP A 170 7.51 -27.55 8.33
C ASP A 170 6.25 -26.70 8.15
N PHE A 171 6.39 -25.39 7.98
CA PHE A 171 5.28 -24.48 7.73
C PHE A 171 4.60 -24.77 6.39
N ALA A 172 5.37 -24.96 5.31
CA ALA A 172 4.87 -25.24 3.98
C ALA A 172 4.19 -26.62 3.88
N ASN A 173 4.62 -27.59 4.69
CA ASN A 173 3.96 -28.89 4.78
C ASN A 173 2.60 -28.84 5.51
N GLN A 174 2.39 -27.84 6.38
CA GLN A 174 1.18 -27.69 7.19
C GLN A 174 0.16 -26.73 6.57
N ASN A 175 0.58 -25.85 5.66
CA ASN A 175 -0.24 -24.76 5.14
C ASN A 175 -0.19 -24.70 3.62
N ASN A 176 -1.27 -24.21 2.99
CA ASN A 176 -1.30 -24.01 1.54
C ASN A 176 -0.62 -22.68 1.16
N ILE A 177 0.70 -22.70 0.96
CA ILE A 177 1.50 -21.49 0.68
C ILE A 177 1.12 -20.78 -0.64
N SER A 178 0.42 -21.45 -1.56
CA SER A 178 -0.12 -20.81 -2.77
C SER A 178 -1.37 -19.96 -2.50
N GLU A 179 -2.00 -20.12 -1.33
CA GLU A 179 -3.18 -19.37 -0.89
C GLU A 179 -2.88 -18.40 0.28
N ILE A 180 -1.64 -18.36 0.75
CA ILE A 180 -1.17 -17.38 1.72
C ILE A 180 -0.69 -16.14 0.96
N VAL A 181 -1.39 -15.02 1.11
CA VAL A 181 -1.13 -13.76 0.42
C VAL A 181 -0.34 -12.81 1.32
N GLU A 182 0.77 -12.29 0.81
CA GLU A 182 1.54 -11.25 1.47
C GLU A 182 0.84 -9.91 1.33
N VAL A 183 0.39 -9.37 2.46
CA VAL A 183 -0.30 -8.06 2.51
C VAL A 183 0.65 -6.95 2.93
N LEU A 184 1.73 -7.22 3.66
CA LEU A 184 2.74 -6.22 4.03
C LEU A 184 4.15 -6.79 3.90
N ALA A 185 5.08 -5.96 3.43
CA ALA A 185 6.51 -6.24 3.32
C ALA A 185 7.34 -5.00 3.71
N SER A 186 7.83 -4.95 4.95
CA SER A 186 8.40 -3.73 5.54
C SER A 186 9.74 -3.27 4.93
N GLY A 187 10.35 -4.05 4.04
CA GLY A 187 11.74 -3.85 3.56
C GLY A 187 12.81 -4.11 4.63
N GLY A 188 12.41 -4.11 5.90
CA GLY A 188 13.20 -4.49 7.06
C GLY A 188 13.29 -6.00 7.29
N GLY A 189 12.61 -6.82 6.48
CA GLY A 189 12.52 -8.28 6.66
C GLY A 189 11.28 -8.76 7.42
N GLY A 190 10.39 -7.83 7.81
CA GLY A 190 9.09 -8.15 8.40
C GLY A 190 8.00 -8.26 7.34
N TYR A 191 7.20 -9.31 7.40
CA TYR A 191 6.13 -9.62 6.47
C TYR A 191 4.85 -9.97 7.22
N LEU A 192 3.71 -9.56 6.66
CA LEU A 192 2.39 -9.93 7.16
C LEU A 192 1.67 -10.73 6.08
N LEU A 193 1.31 -11.97 6.41
CA LEU A 193 0.79 -12.96 5.49
C LEU A 193 -0.63 -13.36 5.88
N LEU A 194 -1.57 -13.15 4.99
CA LEU A 194 -2.97 -13.51 5.18
C LEU A 194 -3.26 -14.85 4.48
N ASP A 195 -3.60 -15.86 5.27
CA ASP A 195 -4.00 -17.16 4.75
C ASP A 195 -5.43 -17.12 4.20
N LEU A 196 -5.60 -17.30 2.88
CA LEU A 196 -6.90 -17.32 2.20
C LEU A 196 -7.30 -18.72 1.72
N SER A 197 -6.79 -19.76 2.38
CA SER A 197 -7.22 -21.14 2.10
C SER A 197 -8.71 -21.38 2.41
N GLU A 198 -9.27 -20.58 3.31
CA GLU A 198 -10.70 -20.53 3.63
C GLU A 198 -11.33 -19.18 3.24
N ASP A 199 -12.66 -19.17 3.11
CA ASP A 199 -13.42 -17.93 2.91
C ASP A 199 -13.41 -17.08 4.20
N ARG A 200 -12.80 -15.89 4.15
CA ARG A 200 -12.73 -14.93 5.25
C ARG A 200 -13.59 -13.69 5.03
N THR A 201 -14.49 -13.69 4.06
CA THR A 201 -15.27 -12.49 3.70
C THR A 201 -16.04 -11.90 4.88
N ALA A 202 -16.60 -12.75 5.76
CA ALA A 202 -17.32 -12.31 6.95
C ALA A 202 -16.43 -12.03 8.18
N ASP A 203 -15.12 -12.24 8.08
CA ASP A 203 -14.18 -12.06 9.19
C ASP A 203 -13.90 -10.57 9.43
N LEU A 204 -14.31 -10.07 10.59
CA LEU A 204 -14.12 -8.68 10.99
C LEU A 204 -12.79 -8.44 11.72
N ASN A 205 -12.16 -9.49 12.24
CA ASN A 205 -10.91 -9.41 13.00
C ASN A 205 -9.96 -10.54 12.57
N PRO A 206 -9.54 -10.55 11.30
CA PRO A 206 -8.71 -11.60 10.75
C PRO A 206 -7.36 -11.65 11.46
N MET A 207 -6.92 -12.88 11.71
CA MET A 207 -5.57 -13.16 12.17
C MET A 207 -4.69 -13.41 10.94
N ALA A 208 -3.48 -12.87 10.96
CA ALA A 208 -2.45 -13.07 9.94
C ALA A 208 -1.23 -13.77 10.56
N TRP A 209 -0.36 -14.29 9.71
CA TRP A 209 0.98 -14.71 10.11
C TRP A 209 1.93 -13.53 9.99
N PHE A 210 2.65 -13.21 11.06
CA PHE A 210 3.79 -12.32 11.02
C PHE A 210 5.07 -13.15 10.89
N VAL A 211 5.93 -12.75 9.96
CA VAL A 211 7.22 -13.39 9.71
C VAL A 211 8.30 -12.32 9.73
N ASP A 212 9.35 -12.54 10.53
CA ASP A 212 10.58 -11.75 10.47
C ASP A 212 11.72 -12.64 9.98
N VAL A 213 12.13 -12.46 8.72
CA VAL A 213 13.18 -13.28 8.11
C VAL A 213 14.60 -12.91 8.58
N LYS A 214 14.74 -11.84 9.37
CA LYS A 214 16.03 -11.45 9.97
C LYS A 214 16.20 -11.99 11.39
N SER A 215 15.14 -12.47 12.01
CA SER A 215 15.15 -13.03 13.35
C SER A 215 14.87 -14.53 13.29
N PRO A 216 15.56 -15.38 14.08
CA PRO A 216 15.42 -16.84 14.00
C PRO A 216 14.12 -17.39 14.65
N GLY A 217 12.99 -16.70 14.51
CA GLY A 217 11.69 -17.08 15.07
C GLY A 217 10.78 -17.78 14.06
N GLU A 218 9.89 -18.64 14.56
CA GLU A 218 8.78 -19.20 13.78
C GLU A 218 7.73 -18.12 13.47
N PRO A 219 6.91 -18.29 12.41
CA PRO A 219 5.80 -17.41 12.11
C PRO A 219 4.81 -17.30 13.28
N GLU A 220 4.40 -16.08 13.62
CA GLU A 220 3.49 -15.81 14.73
C GLU A 220 2.09 -15.45 14.24
N ARG A 221 1.02 -15.89 14.92
CA ARG A 221 -0.35 -15.42 14.64
C ARG A 221 -0.60 -14.08 15.31
N VAL A 222 -0.92 -13.07 14.51
CA VAL A 222 -1.14 -11.70 14.99
C VAL A 222 -2.46 -11.11 14.48
N PRO A 223 -3.09 -10.16 15.19
CA PRO A 223 -4.26 -9.45 14.70
C PRO A 223 -3.89 -8.57 13.50
N LEU A 224 -4.47 -8.85 12.33
CA LEU A 224 -4.05 -8.24 11.06
C LEU A 224 -4.13 -6.71 11.10
N TYR A 225 -5.29 -6.16 11.47
CA TYR A 225 -5.51 -4.71 11.40
C TYR A 225 -4.68 -3.95 12.42
N ALA A 226 -4.52 -4.49 13.63
CA ALA A 226 -3.67 -3.86 14.64
C ALA A 226 -2.20 -3.81 14.18
N TYR A 227 -1.69 -4.90 13.61
CA TYR A 227 -0.32 -4.94 13.09
C TYR A 227 -0.13 -4.03 11.88
N LEU A 228 -1.09 -4.00 10.96
CA LEU A 228 -1.06 -3.03 9.85
C LEU A 228 -1.01 -1.60 10.40
N ASP A 229 -1.90 -1.24 11.32
CA ASP A 229 -1.95 0.12 11.88
C ASP A 229 -0.63 0.54 12.55
N THR A 230 -0.05 -0.37 13.35
CA THR A 230 1.25 -0.15 13.99
C THR A 230 2.38 0.03 12.98
N TRP A 231 2.51 -0.86 11.98
CA TRP A 231 3.61 -0.76 11.00
C TRP A 231 3.49 0.47 10.11
N LEU A 232 2.28 0.82 9.70
CA LEU A 232 2.02 2.05 8.97
C LEU A 232 2.42 3.26 9.82
N THR A 233 2.03 3.27 11.10
CA THR A 233 2.38 4.33 12.05
C THR A 233 3.88 4.49 12.23
N ILE A 234 4.63 3.39 12.45
CA ILE A 234 6.10 3.43 12.57
C ILE A 234 6.71 4.12 11.33
N SER A 235 6.27 3.74 10.13
CA SER A 235 6.78 4.33 8.88
C SER A 235 6.42 5.79 8.64
N LEU A 236 5.46 6.31 9.42
CA LEU A 236 5.03 7.70 9.39
C LEU A 236 5.82 8.55 10.39
N THR A 237 6.37 7.95 11.44
CA THR A 237 7.02 8.65 12.55
C THR A 237 8.54 8.52 12.57
N GLU A 238 9.10 7.45 11.97
CA GLU A 238 10.53 7.13 11.94
C GLU A 238 11.15 7.29 10.54
#